data_AF-A0A0B1TBE6-F1
#
_entry.id   AF-A0A0B1TBE6-F1
#
_cell.length_a   1.000
_cell.length_b   1.000
_cell.length_c   1.000
_cell.angle_alpha   90.00
_cell.angle_beta   90.00
_cell.angle_gamma   90.00
#
_symmetry.space_group_name_H-M   'P 1'
#
loop_
_entity.id
_entity.type
_entity.pdbx_description
1 polymer ?
#
loop_
_entity_poly.entity_id
_entity_poly.type
_entity_poly.pdbx_seq_one_letter_code
_entity_poly.pdbx_strand_id
1 'polypeptide(L)'
;MNDPLRTAFLDKHNALRSALALGTVSNGQTGVLCRRASKMPTLTYNCELEKTAYERANLCEQMTSTASDGVSENSLNFTTRLDRTLEDAAESAAQLWWSELSMLEEGLEQIQNLYYTHLGINSFAKVRSLVTYFEID
;
A
#
# COMPACT_ATOMS: atom_id res chain seq x y z
N MET A 1 -14.20 -2.93 13.60
CA MET A 1 -14.23 -3.42 12.20
C MET A 1 -14.90 -4.80 12.15
N ASN A 2 -15.40 -5.26 10.99
CA ASN A 2 -15.96 -6.61 10.83
C ASN A 2 -14.94 -7.53 10.10
N ASP A 3 -15.11 -8.86 10.19
CA ASP A 3 -14.15 -9.83 9.63
C ASP A 3 -14.01 -9.79 8.10
N PRO A 4 -15.09 -9.61 7.30
CA PRO A 4 -14.98 -9.47 5.85
C PRO A 4 -14.08 -8.30 5.42
N LEU A 5 -14.22 -7.14 6.07
CA LEU A 5 -13.40 -5.97 5.77
C LEU A 5 -11.92 -6.17 6.12
N ARG A 6 -11.62 -6.84 7.24
CA ARG A 6 -10.24 -7.23 7.61
C ARG A 6 -9.62 -8.11 6.54
N THR A 7 -10.39 -9.10 6.09
CA THR A 7 -9.98 -10.07 5.07
C THR A 7 -9.72 -9.37 3.73
N ALA A 8 -10.64 -8.48 3.30
CA ALA A 8 -10.49 -7.71 2.06
C ALA A 8 -9.19 -6.89 2.03
N PHE A 9 -8.86 -6.17 3.11
CA PHE A 9 -7.58 -5.46 3.20
C PHE A 9 -6.37 -6.40 3.15
N LEU A 10 -6.37 -7.45 3.98
CA LEU A 10 -5.23 -8.34 4.14
C LEU A 10 -4.95 -9.12 2.85
N ASP A 11 -5.98 -9.72 2.26
CA ASP A 11 -5.87 -10.54 1.06
C ASP A 11 -5.44 -9.71 -0.14
N LYS A 12 -6.01 -8.50 -0.29
CA LYS A 12 -5.61 -7.61 -1.40
C LYS A 12 -4.14 -7.20 -1.29
N HIS A 13 -3.66 -6.82 -0.10
CA HIS A 13 -2.25 -6.50 0.10
C HIS A 13 -1.35 -7.70 -0.22
N ASN A 14 -1.68 -8.88 0.32
CA ASN A 14 -0.87 -10.09 0.11
C ASN A 14 -0.89 -10.56 -1.35
N ALA A 15 -2.01 -10.42 -2.06
CA ALA A 15 -2.09 -10.73 -3.48
C ALA A 15 -1.17 -9.82 -4.32
N LEU A 16 -1.18 -8.51 -4.07
CA LEU A 16 -0.32 -7.54 -4.76
C LEU A 16 1.18 -7.81 -4.47
N ARG A 17 1.51 -8.05 -3.20
CA ARG A 17 2.88 -8.41 -2.77
C ARG A 17 3.36 -9.71 -3.40
N SER A 18 2.48 -10.71 -3.49
CA SER A 18 2.77 -12.00 -4.12
C SER A 18 3.03 -11.83 -5.62
N ALA A 19 2.20 -11.05 -6.33
CA ALA A 19 2.40 -10.76 -7.75
C ALA A 19 3.77 -10.09 -8.00
N LEU A 20 4.15 -9.12 -7.16
CA LEU A 20 5.48 -8.51 -7.23
C LEU A 20 6.59 -9.52 -6.93
N ALA A 21 6.42 -10.36 -5.90
CA ALA A 21 7.40 -11.38 -5.55
C ALA A 21 7.64 -12.40 -6.67
N LEU A 22 6.58 -12.76 -7.41
CA LEU A 22 6.61 -13.63 -8.57
C LEU A 22 7.14 -12.92 -9.84
N GLY A 23 7.32 -11.60 -9.81
CA GLY A 23 7.82 -10.82 -10.95
C GLY A 23 6.79 -10.72 -12.08
N THR A 24 5.50 -10.66 -11.76
CA THR A 24 4.40 -10.56 -12.74
C THR A 24 3.80 -9.15 -12.81
N VAL A 25 4.43 -8.18 -12.17
CA VAL A 25 3.96 -6.78 -12.09
C VAL A 25 4.76 -5.95 -13.10
N SER A 26 4.08 -5.15 -13.91
CA SER A 26 4.74 -4.21 -14.83
C SER A 26 5.53 -3.15 -14.08
N ASN A 27 6.72 -2.85 -14.55
CA ASN A 27 7.59 -1.82 -14.00
C ASN A 27 7.20 -0.45 -14.58
N GLY A 28 6.13 0.14 -14.08
CA GLY A 28 5.59 1.37 -14.66
C GLY A 28 5.20 1.19 -16.13
N GLN A 29 5.53 2.16 -16.96
CA GLN A 29 5.18 2.19 -18.39
C GLN A 29 6.30 1.64 -19.30
N THR A 30 7.38 1.11 -18.71
CA THR A 30 8.58 0.66 -19.42
C THR A 30 8.37 -0.54 -20.36
N GLY A 31 7.22 -1.23 -20.25
CA GLY A 31 6.95 -2.47 -20.97
C GLY A 31 7.72 -3.70 -20.44
N VAL A 32 8.50 -3.55 -19.36
CA VAL A 32 9.17 -4.68 -18.68
C VAL A 32 8.53 -4.98 -17.33
N LEU A 33 8.77 -6.18 -16.80
CA LEU A 33 8.27 -6.59 -15.48
C LEU A 33 9.27 -6.21 -14.36
N CYS A 34 8.74 -5.95 -13.16
CA CYS A 34 9.55 -5.79 -11.96
C CYS A 34 10.30 -7.09 -11.65
N ARG A 35 11.49 -6.95 -11.06
CA ARG A 35 12.28 -8.07 -10.57
C ARG A 35 11.53 -8.86 -9.50
N ARG A 36 11.78 -10.16 -9.46
CA ARG A 36 11.25 -11.05 -8.41
C ARG A 36 11.82 -10.65 -7.04
N ALA A 37 11.00 -10.80 -6.00
CA ALA A 37 11.42 -10.62 -4.61
C ALA A 37 11.54 -11.98 -3.93
N SER A 38 12.76 -12.37 -3.55
CA SER A 38 13.05 -13.68 -2.94
C SER A 38 12.67 -13.78 -1.46
N LYS A 39 12.44 -12.66 -0.79
CA LYS A 39 12.15 -12.57 0.65
C LYS A 39 10.99 -11.62 0.95
N MET A 40 9.93 -11.68 0.15
CA MET A 40 8.70 -10.92 0.42
C MET A 40 7.82 -11.70 1.42
N PRO A 41 7.67 -11.24 2.67
CA PRO A 41 6.84 -11.96 3.62
C PRO A 41 5.37 -11.64 3.43
N THR A 42 4.54 -12.62 3.79
CA THR A 42 3.09 -12.46 3.92
C THR A 42 2.79 -11.59 5.13
N LEU A 43 1.94 -10.59 4.95
CA LEU A 43 1.42 -9.77 6.04
C LEU A 43 0.41 -10.57 6.86
N THR A 44 0.36 -10.29 8.16
CA THR A 44 -0.64 -10.80 9.09
C THR A 44 -1.44 -9.65 9.68
N TYR A 45 -2.69 -9.90 10.03
CA TYR A 45 -3.54 -8.89 10.65
C TYR A 45 -3.05 -8.53 12.06
N ASN A 46 -3.13 -7.26 12.45
CA ASN A 46 -2.79 -6.78 13.78
C ASN A 46 -3.91 -5.88 14.30
N CYS A 47 -4.54 -6.27 15.41
CA CYS A 47 -5.68 -5.57 15.99
C CYS A 47 -5.32 -4.19 16.58
N GLU A 48 -4.09 -4.00 17.06
CA GLU A 48 -3.64 -2.70 17.57
C GLU A 48 -3.46 -1.70 16.43
N LEU A 49 -2.95 -2.15 15.27
CA LEU A 49 -2.87 -1.32 14.06
C LEU A 49 -4.25 -1.03 13.47
N GLU A 50 -5.20 -1.96 13.56
CA GLU A 50 -6.61 -1.68 13.22
C GLU A 50 -7.15 -0.55 14.09
N LYS A 51 -6.94 -0.65 15.40
CA LYS A 51 -7.46 0.34 16.36
C LYS A 51 -6.92 1.73 16.05
N THR A 52 -5.60 1.86 15.84
CA THR A 52 -5.00 3.17 15.51
C THR A 52 -5.51 3.70 14.17
N ALA A 53 -5.63 2.85 13.14
CA ALA A 53 -6.18 3.25 11.85
C ALA A 53 -7.65 3.70 11.95
N TYR A 54 -8.46 3.01 12.76
CA TYR A 54 -9.86 3.36 12.99
C TYR A 54 -10.00 4.69 13.74
N GLU A 55 -9.22 4.89 14.80
CA GLU A 55 -9.20 6.16 15.55
C GLU A 55 -8.78 7.32 14.64
N ARG A 56 -7.79 7.12 13.77
CA ARG A 56 -7.37 8.13 12.79
C ARG A 56 -8.46 8.40 11.76
N ALA A 57 -9.07 7.36 11.18
CA ALA A 57 -10.14 7.51 10.19
C ALA A 57 -11.35 8.30 10.75
N ASN A 58 -11.67 8.14 12.04
CA ASN A 58 -12.76 8.87 12.69
C ASN A 58 -12.53 10.39 12.80
N LEU A 59 -11.30 10.88 12.60
CA LEU A 59 -11.02 12.31 12.55
C LEU A 59 -11.55 12.97 11.27
N CYS A 60 -11.81 12.20 10.21
CA CYS A 60 -12.30 12.70 8.92
C CYS A 60 -11.52 13.93 8.43
N GLU A 61 -12.17 15.09 8.29
CA GLU A 61 -11.56 16.35 7.84
C GLU A 61 -10.53 16.93 8.82
N GLN A 62 -10.54 16.49 10.08
CA GLN A 62 -9.58 16.92 11.12
C GLN A 62 -8.29 16.09 11.11
N MET A 63 -8.20 15.06 10.25
CA MET A 63 -7.01 14.24 10.14
C MET A 63 -5.82 15.05 9.61
N THR A 64 -4.71 15.04 10.35
CA THR A 64 -3.45 15.63 9.88
C THR A 64 -2.70 14.66 8.97
N SER A 65 -1.80 15.19 8.12
CA SER A 65 -0.97 14.39 7.23
C SER A 65 0.12 13.57 7.95
N THR A 66 0.33 13.81 9.24
CA THR A 66 1.38 13.16 10.03
C THR A 66 0.80 11.91 10.69
N ALA A 67 1.33 10.74 10.30
CA ALA A 67 0.99 9.45 10.90
C ALA A 67 1.37 9.42 12.39
N SER A 68 0.81 8.47 13.14
CA SER A 68 1.22 8.26 14.53
C SER A 68 2.65 7.71 14.61
N ASP A 69 3.33 7.98 15.72
CA ASP A 69 4.71 7.53 15.92
C ASP A 69 4.83 6.01 15.78
N GLY A 70 5.86 5.57 15.04
CA GLY A 70 6.15 4.15 14.85
C GLY A 70 5.23 3.42 13.86
N VAL A 71 4.32 4.11 13.17
CA VAL A 71 3.49 3.50 12.11
C VAL A 71 3.67 4.23 10.78
N SER A 72 3.63 3.45 9.69
CA SER A 72 3.53 3.99 8.34
C SER A 72 2.08 3.90 7.89
N GLU A 73 1.50 5.03 7.48
CA GLU A 73 0.08 5.14 7.17
C GLU A 73 -0.17 5.42 5.69
N ASN A 74 -1.16 4.74 5.12
CA ASN A 74 -1.85 5.19 3.91
C ASN A 74 -3.29 5.57 4.28
N SER A 75 -3.77 6.68 3.73
CA SER A 75 -5.15 7.15 3.88
C SER A 75 -5.74 7.46 2.51
N LEU A 76 -7.06 7.30 2.39
CA LEU A 76 -7.80 7.59 1.18
C LEU A 76 -9.24 7.97 1.53
N ASN A 77 -9.69 9.09 0.99
CA ASN A 77 -11.08 9.53 1.09
C ASN A 77 -11.78 9.32 -0.25
N PHE A 78 -12.88 8.57 -0.24
CA PHE A 78 -13.72 8.43 -1.42
C PHE A 78 -14.75 9.56 -1.48
N THR A 79 -14.78 10.28 -2.60
CA THR A 79 -15.73 11.37 -2.86
C THR A 79 -16.80 11.01 -3.89
N THR A 80 -16.67 9.86 -4.54
CA THR A 80 -17.59 9.33 -5.56
C THR A 80 -17.97 7.89 -5.21
N ARG A 81 -18.98 7.30 -5.87
CA ARG A 81 -19.44 5.89 -5.64
C ARG A 81 -19.58 5.55 -4.15
N LEU A 82 -20.25 6.40 -3.38
CA LEU A 82 -20.32 6.29 -1.91
C LEU A 82 -21.22 5.15 -1.42
N ASP A 83 -21.96 4.54 -2.33
CA ASP A 83 -22.86 3.40 -2.14
C ASP A 83 -22.15 2.03 -2.13
N ARG A 84 -20.84 2.00 -2.40
CA ARG A 84 -20.02 0.78 -2.37
C ARG A 84 -20.00 0.14 -0.98
N THR A 85 -19.77 -1.17 -0.94
CA THR A 85 -19.51 -1.88 0.31
C THR A 85 -18.16 -1.45 0.90
N LEU A 86 -17.96 -1.64 2.21
CA LEU A 86 -16.69 -1.31 2.85
C LEU A 86 -15.56 -2.22 2.33
N GLU A 87 -15.90 -3.46 2.00
CA GLU A 87 -15.02 -4.47 1.42
C GLU A 87 -14.53 -4.00 0.04
N ASP A 88 -15.43 -3.57 -0.85
CA ASP A 88 -15.06 -3.00 -2.15
C ASP A 88 -14.22 -1.73 -1.99
N ALA A 89 -14.53 -0.91 -0.98
CA ALA A 89 -13.76 0.29 -0.66
C ALA A 89 -12.32 -0.06 -0.25
N ALA A 90 -12.14 -1.08 0.58
CA ALA A 90 -10.83 -1.57 1.03
C ALA A 90 -9.99 -2.10 -0.12
N GLU A 91 -10.56 -2.96 -0.97
CA GLU A 91 -9.87 -3.48 -2.14
C GLU A 91 -9.49 -2.38 -3.12
N SER A 92 -10.41 -1.44 -3.35
CA SER A 92 -10.18 -0.27 -4.21
C SER A 92 -9.07 0.62 -3.67
N ALA A 93 -9.03 0.86 -2.36
CA ALA A 93 -8.01 1.68 -1.73
C ALA A 93 -6.61 1.07 -1.91
N ALA A 94 -6.46 -0.22 -1.59
CA ALA A 94 -5.19 -0.93 -1.78
C ALA A 94 -4.76 -0.96 -3.25
N GLN A 95 -5.70 -1.14 -4.18
CA GLN A 95 -5.43 -1.10 -5.61
C GLN A 95 -4.99 0.29 -6.10
N LEU A 96 -5.60 1.36 -5.59
CA LEU A 96 -5.24 2.74 -5.93
C LEU A 96 -3.86 3.08 -5.43
N TRP A 97 -3.53 2.77 -4.17
CA TRP A 97 -2.18 2.95 -3.64
C TRP A 97 -1.14 2.18 -4.45
N TRP A 98 -1.46 0.96 -4.87
CA TRP A 98 -0.58 0.18 -5.72
C TRP A 98 -0.39 0.77 -7.13
N SER A 99 -1.43 1.42 -7.66
CA SER A 99 -1.45 1.94 -9.03
C SER A 99 -0.46 3.10 -9.26
N GLU A 100 0.06 3.73 -8.20
CA GLU A 100 1.12 4.74 -8.31
C GLU A 100 2.32 4.22 -9.13
N LEU A 101 2.67 2.94 -9.02
CA LEU A 101 3.74 2.34 -9.83
C LEU A 101 3.46 2.48 -11.33
N SER A 102 2.22 2.24 -11.76
CA SER A 102 1.85 2.31 -13.19
C SER A 102 1.94 3.72 -13.78
N MET A 103 2.00 4.75 -12.92
CA MET A 103 2.16 6.14 -13.33
C MET A 103 3.62 6.51 -13.62
N LEU A 104 4.59 5.68 -13.22
CA LEU A 104 6.00 5.93 -13.50
C LEU A 104 6.33 5.60 -14.96
N GLU A 105 6.72 6.61 -15.73
CA GLU A 105 7.17 6.45 -17.12
C GLU A 105 8.43 5.56 -17.18
N GLU A 106 9.43 5.90 -16.37
CA GLU A 106 10.72 5.20 -16.30
C GLU A 106 10.71 3.96 -15.40
N GLY A 107 9.59 3.71 -14.70
CA GLY A 107 9.49 2.63 -13.72
C GLY A 107 10.42 2.82 -12.50
N LEU A 108 10.65 1.72 -11.78
CA LEU A 108 11.58 1.65 -10.64
C LEU A 108 12.96 1.20 -11.11
N GLU A 109 13.99 1.73 -10.45
CA GLU A 109 15.34 1.17 -10.47
C GLU A 109 15.31 -0.25 -9.88
N GLN A 110 15.85 -1.23 -10.61
CA GLN A 110 15.70 -2.66 -10.31
C GLN A 110 16.96 -3.31 -9.71
N ILE A 111 18.07 -2.60 -9.50
CA ILE A 111 19.34 -3.18 -9.00
C ILE A 111 19.48 -2.94 -7.50
N GLN A 112 19.43 -1.69 -7.08
CA GLN A 112 19.70 -1.24 -5.72
C GLN A 112 18.45 -1.27 -4.83
N ASN A 113 17.26 -1.46 -5.43
CA ASN A 113 16.00 -1.54 -4.69
C ASN A 113 15.69 -0.26 -3.88
N LEU A 114 16.26 0.87 -4.29
CA LEU A 114 16.13 2.14 -3.57
C LEU A 114 14.74 2.73 -3.78
N TYR A 115 14.24 3.36 -2.72
CA TYR A 115 13.00 4.12 -2.75
C TYR A 115 13.34 5.60 -2.59
N TYR A 116 12.71 6.43 -3.42
CA TYR A 116 12.86 7.87 -3.38
C TYR A 116 11.50 8.54 -3.25
N THR A 117 11.37 9.43 -2.27
CA THR A 117 10.11 10.11 -1.93
C THR A 117 9.60 11.05 -3.03
N HIS A 118 10.50 11.55 -3.88
CA HIS A 118 10.16 12.46 -4.99
C HIS A 118 9.52 11.75 -6.19
N LEU A 119 9.47 10.42 -6.21
CA LEU A 119 8.87 9.64 -7.30
C LEU A 119 7.34 9.57 -7.25
N GLY A 120 6.71 10.09 -6.19
CA GLY A 120 5.23 10.06 -6.08
C GLY A 120 4.63 8.66 -5.89
N ILE A 121 5.44 7.69 -5.44
CA ILE A 121 5.05 6.29 -5.20
C ILE A 121 4.98 5.93 -3.72
N ASN A 122 4.66 6.92 -2.87
CA ASN A 122 4.72 6.77 -1.42
C ASN A 122 3.74 5.71 -0.92
N SER A 123 2.54 5.66 -1.49
CA SER A 123 1.51 4.69 -1.10
C SER A 123 1.85 3.30 -1.61
N PHE A 124 2.33 3.18 -2.85
CA PHE A 124 2.84 1.92 -3.42
C PHE A 124 3.98 1.36 -2.57
N ALA A 125 4.95 2.22 -2.21
CA ALA A 125 6.10 1.84 -1.40
C ALA A 125 5.66 1.27 -0.05
N LYS A 126 4.65 1.87 0.59
CA LYS A 126 4.10 1.37 1.86
C LYS A 126 3.42 0.00 1.71
N VAL A 127 2.60 -0.20 0.68
CA VAL A 127 1.95 -1.51 0.38
C VAL A 127 3.01 -2.59 0.12
N ARG A 128 4.06 -2.25 -0.63
CA ARG A 128 5.22 -3.12 -0.91
C ARG A 128 6.08 -3.36 0.33
N SER A 129 6.17 -2.40 1.24
CA SER A 129 7.11 -2.44 2.36
C SER A 129 6.76 -3.50 3.40
N LEU A 130 7.74 -3.85 4.21
CA LEU A 130 7.61 -4.79 5.32
C LEU A 130 7.10 -4.13 6.62
N VAL A 131 6.69 -2.85 6.56
CA VAL A 131 6.48 -1.88 7.66
C VAL A 131 7.81 -1.29 8.19
N THR A 132 7.91 0.04 8.06
CA THR A 132 8.82 1.04 8.71
C THR A 132 10.35 0.82 8.70
N TYR A 133 11.06 1.85 8.23
CA TYR A 133 12.51 2.10 8.22
C TYR A 133 13.37 1.35 7.18
N PHE A 134 13.70 2.09 6.11
CA PHE A 134 15.05 2.08 5.56
C PHE A 134 15.53 3.54 5.54
N GLU A 135 16.11 3.99 6.65
CA GLU A 135 17.27 4.88 6.54
C GLU A 135 18.47 3.94 6.39
N ILE A 136 19.16 4.04 5.27
CA ILE A 136 20.54 3.59 5.13
C ILE A 136 21.35 4.86 5.37
N ASP A 137 22.12 4.84 6.46
CA ASP A 137 23.18 5.79 6.89
C ASP A 137 23.16 7.23 6.37
#